data_AF-A0A5E7P3J5-F1
#
_entry.id   AF-A0A5E7P3J5-F1
#
_cell.length_a   1.000
_cell.length_b   1.000
_cell.length_c   1.000
_cell.angle_alpha   90.00
_cell.angle_beta   90.00
_cell.angle_gamma   90.00
#
_symmetry.space_group_name_H-M   'P 1'
#
loop_
_entity.id
_entity.type
_entity.pdbx_description
1 polymer ?
#
loop_
_entity_poly.entity_id
_entity_poly.type
_entity_poly.pdbx_seq_one_letter_code
_entity_poly.pdbx_strand_id
1 'polypeptide(L)'
;MEEKYSWALCDSDPLKLHYIWSLWQIGEASEHDWRLELAATRETIAQGRIGFADCYIVGRIDPQLARQRAQADSTRRRGKFELHVRLQTALLDWYSALDKVLPGRVRFGFPSEMPALENLDGRYAVEAFDQMIASLHAEL
;
A
#
# COMPACT_ATOMS: atom_id res chain seq x y z
N MET A 1 -11.30 -22.04 -9.75
CA MET A 1 -10.88 -21.97 -8.33
C MET A 1 -11.29 -20.64 -7.70
N GLU A 2 -11.38 -19.54 -8.46
CA GLU A 2 -11.94 -18.26 -8.00
C GLU A 2 -13.48 -18.20 -7.95
N GLU A 3 -14.20 -18.98 -8.76
CA GLU A 3 -15.69 -18.97 -8.83
C GLU A 3 -16.42 -19.36 -7.52
N LYS A 4 -15.70 -19.81 -6.49
CA LYS A 4 -16.29 -20.25 -5.21
C LYS A 4 -16.43 -19.13 -4.17
N TYR A 5 -15.72 -18.03 -4.35
CA TYR A 5 -15.68 -16.93 -3.37
C TYR A 5 -16.02 -15.61 -4.07
N SER A 6 -16.85 -14.78 -3.42
CA SER A 6 -17.24 -13.47 -3.95
C SER A 6 -16.15 -12.39 -3.76
N TRP A 7 -14.95 -12.78 -3.32
CA TRP A 7 -13.84 -11.89 -3.02
C TRP A 7 -12.50 -12.57 -3.34
N ALA A 8 -11.51 -11.74 -3.66
CA ALA A 8 -10.12 -12.13 -3.81
C ALA A 8 -9.28 -11.42 -2.74
N LEU A 9 -8.39 -12.17 -2.07
CA LEU A 9 -7.42 -11.61 -1.14
C LEU A 9 -6.03 -11.64 -1.78
N CYS A 10 -5.46 -10.46 -1.96
CA CYS A 10 -4.12 -10.29 -2.52
C CYS A 10 -3.13 -10.00 -1.39
N ASP A 11 -2.01 -10.75 -1.38
CA ASP A 11 -0.87 -10.41 -0.55
C ASP A 11 -0.03 -9.37 -1.30
N SER A 12 -0.20 -8.10 -0.91
CA SER A 12 0.25 -6.85 -1.55
C SER A 12 -0.83 -6.08 -2.32
N ASP A 13 -0.68 -4.76 -2.30
CA ASP A 13 -1.48 -3.77 -3.04
C ASP A 13 -1.35 -3.98 -4.56
N PRO A 14 -2.47 -3.96 -5.34
CA PRO A 14 -2.43 -4.01 -6.80
C PRO A 14 -1.58 -2.89 -7.40
N LEU A 15 -1.64 -1.66 -6.88
CA LEU A 15 -0.85 -0.54 -7.40
C LEU A 15 0.63 -0.71 -7.04
N LYS A 16 0.90 -1.13 -5.80
CA LYS A 16 2.24 -1.24 -5.17
C LYS A 16 3.11 0.02 -5.28
N LEU A 17 2.55 1.12 -5.77
CA LEU A 17 3.22 2.41 -5.97
C LEU A 17 3.77 2.99 -4.66
N HIS A 18 3.15 2.64 -3.53
CA HIS A 18 3.63 2.94 -2.19
C HIS A 18 5.09 2.51 -1.94
N TYR A 19 5.57 1.46 -2.62
CA TYR A 19 6.91 0.93 -2.40
C TYR A 19 7.99 1.89 -2.89
N ILE A 20 7.90 2.36 -4.14
CA ILE A 20 8.85 3.33 -4.70
C ILE A 20 8.75 4.69 -4.01
N TRP A 21 7.53 5.11 -3.65
CA TRP A 21 7.33 6.32 -2.86
C TRP A 21 8.02 6.21 -1.49
N SER A 22 7.80 5.10 -0.76
CA SER A 22 8.42 4.88 0.55
C SER A 22 9.94 4.82 0.47
N LEU A 23 10.50 4.22 -0.57
CA LEU A 23 11.96 4.21 -0.82
C LEU A 23 12.49 5.63 -1.01
N TRP A 24 11.80 6.46 -1.79
CA TRP A 24 12.19 7.85 -2.01
C TRP A 24 12.15 8.65 -0.70
N GLN A 25 11.11 8.48 0.13
CA GLN A 25 11.00 9.16 1.43
C GLN A 25 12.16 8.83 2.39
N ILE A 26 12.77 7.66 2.29
CA ILE A 26 13.91 7.25 3.13
C ILE A 26 15.28 7.38 2.44
N GLY A 27 15.33 8.00 1.25
CA GLY A 27 16.55 8.26 0.50
C GLY A 27 17.13 7.05 -0.26
N GLU A 28 16.36 5.98 -0.43
CA GLU A 28 16.78 4.73 -1.10
C GLU A 28 16.35 4.68 -2.59
N ALA A 29 15.58 5.66 -3.05
CA ALA A 29 15.24 5.86 -4.46
C ALA A 29 15.28 7.35 -4.81
N SER A 30 15.42 7.66 -6.10
CA SER A 30 15.42 9.04 -6.56
C SER A 30 13.99 9.57 -6.74
N GLU A 31 13.85 10.90 -6.66
CA GLU A 31 12.58 11.55 -7.03
C GLU A 31 12.23 11.30 -8.50
N HIS A 32 13.23 11.13 -9.36
CA HIS A 32 13.02 10.83 -10.78
C HIS A 32 12.32 9.48 -10.95
N ASP A 33 12.80 8.43 -10.28
CA ASP A 33 12.18 7.10 -10.34
C ASP A 33 10.76 7.12 -9.79
N TRP A 34 10.54 7.86 -8.69
CA TRP A 34 9.20 8.10 -8.15
C TRP A 34 8.27 8.73 -9.19
N ARG A 35 8.67 9.83 -9.82
CA ARG A 35 7.84 10.55 -10.78
C ARG A 35 7.52 9.73 -12.03
N LEU A 36 8.46 8.89 -12.49
CA LEU A 36 8.22 7.98 -13.62
C LEU A 36 7.13 6.95 -13.31
N GLU A 37 7.26 6.24 -12.18
CA GLU A 37 6.30 5.22 -11.75
C GLU A 37 4.93 5.84 -11.42
N LEU A 38 4.92 7.03 -10.83
CA LEU A 38 3.70 7.81 -10.58
C LEU A 38 2.95 8.11 -11.88
N ALA A 39 3.64 8.63 -12.91
CA ALA A 39 3.03 8.95 -14.19
C ALA A 39 2.46 7.71 -14.89
N ALA A 40 3.22 6.61 -14.92
CA ALA A 40 2.78 5.35 -15.52
C ALA A 40 1.58 4.73 -14.79
N THR A 41 1.58 4.79 -13.45
CA THR A 41 0.46 4.31 -12.64
C THR A 41 -0.80 5.13 -12.88
N ARG A 42 -0.68 6.47 -12.89
CA ARG A 42 -1.80 7.37 -13.18
C ARG A 42 -2.45 7.08 -14.54
N GLU A 43 -1.64 6.89 -15.58
CA GLU A 43 -2.12 6.52 -16.91
C GLU A 43 -2.84 5.17 -16.91
N THR A 44 -2.31 4.19 -16.18
CA THR A 44 -2.90 2.85 -16.09
C THR A 44 -4.26 2.87 -15.37
N ILE A 45 -4.42 3.72 -14.36
CA ILE A 45 -5.71 3.98 -13.70
C ILE A 45 -6.68 4.67 -14.66
N ALA A 46 -6.24 5.69 -15.40
CA ALA A 46 -7.08 6.41 -16.37
C ALA A 46 -7.60 5.49 -17.49
N GLN A 47 -6.84 4.45 -17.83
CA GLN A 47 -7.23 3.44 -18.82
C GLN A 47 -8.09 2.31 -18.22
N GLY A 48 -8.40 2.35 -16.92
CA GLY A 48 -9.20 1.33 -16.24
C GLY A 48 -8.50 -0.05 -16.15
N ARG A 49 -7.18 -0.11 -16.35
CA ARG A 49 -6.42 -1.36 -16.34
C ARG A 49 -6.03 -1.80 -14.93
N ILE A 50 -5.92 -0.85 -14.01
CA ILE A 50 -5.68 -1.08 -12.59
C ILE A 50 -6.42 -0.03 -11.77
N GLY A 51 -6.80 -0.36 -10.53
CA GLY A 51 -7.58 0.55 -9.70
C GLY A 51 -7.45 0.26 -8.22
N PHE A 52 -8.14 1.06 -7.42
CA PHE A 52 -8.19 0.90 -5.98
C PHE A 52 -8.85 -0.42 -5.58
N ALA A 53 -8.31 -1.06 -4.54
CA ALA A 53 -8.95 -2.20 -3.91
C ALA A 53 -10.20 -1.76 -3.13
N ASP A 54 -11.16 -2.67 -2.96
CA ASP A 54 -12.36 -2.42 -2.15
C ASP A 54 -12.01 -2.31 -0.65
N CYS A 55 -10.94 -2.98 -0.22
CA CYS A 55 -10.39 -2.85 1.12
C CYS A 55 -8.88 -3.08 1.15
N TYR A 56 -8.19 -2.28 1.96
CA TYR A 56 -6.79 -2.39 2.32
C TYR A 56 -6.69 -2.77 3.79
N ILE A 57 -6.05 -3.91 4.09
CA ILE A 57 -5.72 -4.32 5.45
C ILE A 57 -4.22 -4.09 5.65
N VAL A 58 -3.87 -3.12 6.49
CA VAL A 58 -2.51 -2.64 6.65
C VAL A 58 -1.99 -3.04 8.02
N GLY A 59 -1.12 -4.04 8.06
CA GLY A 59 -0.49 -4.50 9.29
C GLY A 59 0.52 -3.48 9.82
N ARG A 60 0.36 -3.06 11.08
CA ARG A 60 1.42 -2.38 11.84
C ARG A 60 2.23 -3.44 12.57
N ILE A 61 3.53 -3.46 12.31
CA ILE A 61 4.44 -4.44 12.91
C ILE A 61 5.31 -3.75 13.96
N ASP A 62 5.52 -4.39 15.10
CA ASP A 62 6.57 -4.00 16.04
C ASP A 62 7.93 -4.42 15.45
N PRO A 63 8.83 -3.47 15.12
CA PRO A 63 10.13 -3.78 14.55
C PRO A 63 10.99 -4.69 15.42
N GLN A 64 10.89 -4.61 16.76
CA GLN A 64 11.67 -5.45 17.66
C GLN A 64 11.20 -6.89 17.61
N LEU A 65 9.89 -7.11 17.74
CA LEU A 65 9.27 -8.43 17.60
C LEU A 65 9.53 -9.02 16.21
N ALA A 66 9.47 -8.21 15.15
CA ALA A 66 9.77 -8.65 13.79
C ALA A 66 11.23 -9.12 13.64
N ARG A 67 12.19 -8.41 14.24
CA ARG A 67 13.60 -8.83 14.27
C ARG A 67 13.78 -10.15 15.00
N GLN A 68 13.18 -10.29 16.18
CA GLN A 68 13.23 -11.53 16.95
C GLN A 68 12.70 -12.72 16.14
N ARG A 69 11.52 -12.55 15.51
CA ARG A 69 10.92 -13.58 14.64
C ARG A 69 11.79 -13.89 13.41
N ALA A 70 12.38 -12.86 12.80
CA ALA A 70 13.27 -13.03 11.66
C ALA A 70 14.55 -13.79 12.01
N GLN A 71 15.14 -13.56 13.19
CA GLN A 71 16.33 -14.26 13.67
C GLN A 71 16.04 -15.71 14.08
N ALA A 72 14.84 -15.98 14.60
CA ALA A 72 14.42 -17.32 14.99
C ALA A 72 14.03 -18.21 13.78
N ASP A 73 13.75 -17.62 12.62
CA ASP A 73 13.37 -18.32 11.39
C ASP A 73 14.61 -18.72 10.57
N SER A 74 15.13 -19.92 10.81
CA SER A 74 16.27 -20.48 10.07
C SER A 74 15.92 -20.97 8.65
N THR A 75 14.64 -20.95 8.27
CA THR A 75 14.16 -21.54 7.01
C THR A 75 14.17 -20.55 5.84
N ARG A 76 14.25 -19.23 6.12
CA ARG A 76 14.16 -18.18 5.10
C ARG A 76 15.27 -17.14 5.23
N ARG A 77 15.87 -16.77 4.09
CA ARG A 77 16.81 -15.63 4.02
C ARG A 77 16.04 -14.32 3.94
N ARG A 78 16.42 -13.31 4.74
CA ARG A 78 15.71 -12.01 4.84
C ARG A 78 16.65 -10.82 4.59
N GLY A 79 17.31 -10.81 3.43
CA GLY A 79 18.35 -9.81 3.11
C GLY A 79 17.89 -8.36 3.03
N LYS A 80 16.58 -8.10 2.88
CA LYS A 80 16.00 -6.73 2.83
C LYS A 80 15.24 -6.36 4.11
N PHE A 81 15.40 -7.11 5.19
CA PHE A 81 14.59 -6.93 6.40
C PHE A 81 14.68 -5.51 6.97
N GLU A 82 15.89 -5.01 7.21
CA GLU A 82 16.08 -3.67 7.80
C GLU A 82 15.59 -2.55 6.87
N LEU A 83 15.72 -2.73 5.55
CA LEU A 83 15.12 -1.83 4.57
C LEU A 83 13.60 -1.78 4.76
N HIS A 84 12.93 -2.94 4.80
CA HIS A 84 11.47 -2.99 4.97
C HIS A 84 10.99 -2.43 6.31
N VAL A 85 11.77 -2.57 7.39
CA VAL A 85 11.47 -1.92 8.67
C VAL A 85 11.44 -0.40 8.52
N ARG A 86 12.41 0.19 7.80
CA ARG A 86 12.47 1.65 7.57
C ARG A 86 11.30 2.16 6.73
N LEU A 87 10.74 1.33 5.84
CA LEU A 87 9.59 1.72 5.01
C LEU A 87 8.29 1.89 5.80
N GLN A 88 8.18 1.34 7.02
CA GLN A 88 6.89 1.25 7.71
C GLN A 88 6.23 2.60 7.97
N THR A 89 6.98 3.62 8.39
CA THR A 89 6.39 4.95 8.67
C THR A 89 5.76 5.52 7.40
N ALA A 90 6.53 5.62 6.33
CA ALA A 90 6.04 6.07 5.03
C ALA A 90 4.83 5.22 4.59
N LEU A 91 4.92 3.89 4.66
CA LEU A 91 3.81 3.00 4.30
C LEU A 91 2.50 3.35 5.03
N LEU A 92 2.57 3.68 6.32
CA LEU A 92 1.39 4.09 7.09
C LEU A 92 0.87 5.46 6.65
N ASP A 93 1.74 6.40 6.31
CA ASP A 93 1.36 7.72 5.79
C ASP A 93 0.66 7.59 4.42
N TRP A 94 1.18 6.72 3.54
CA TRP A 94 0.56 6.39 2.25
C TRP A 94 -0.88 5.93 2.40
N TYR A 95 -1.13 4.93 3.25
CA TYR A 95 -2.48 4.41 3.43
C TYR A 95 -3.37 5.36 4.24
N SER A 96 -2.80 6.20 5.10
CA SER A 96 -3.56 7.27 5.77
C SER A 96 -4.03 8.32 4.77
N ALA A 97 -3.20 8.69 3.79
CA ALA A 97 -3.58 9.58 2.70
C ALA A 97 -4.68 8.96 1.81
N LEU A 98 -4.58 7.66 1.51
CA LEU A 98 -5.60 6.93 0.75
C LEU A 98 -6.94 6.99 1.48
N ASP A 99 -6.98 6.70 2.78
CA ASP A 99 -8.22 6.68 3.57
C ASP A 99 -8.86 8.08 3.69
N LYS A 100 -8.06 9.15 3.70
CA LYS A 100 -8.58 10.53 3.68
C LYS A 100 -9.40 10.82 2.41
N VAL A 101 -8.97 10.28 1.26
CA VAL A 101 -9.62 10.57 -0.04
C VAL A 101 -10.68 9.53 -0.39
N LEU A 102 -10.49 8.28 0.01
CA LEU A 102 -11.42 7.17 -0.19
C LEU A 102 -11.78 6.55 1.17
N PRO A 103 -12.60 7.24 1.98
CA PRO A 103 -12.87 6.83 3.36
C PRO A 103 -13.53 5.46 3.45
N GLY A 104 -13.07 4.67 4.42
CA GLY A 104 -13.61 3.35 4.71
C GLY A 104 -12.95 2.21 3.95
N ARG A 105 -11.99 2.51 3.06
CA ARG A 105 -11.22 1.49 2.34
C ARG A 105 -10.04 0.97 3.18
N VAL A 106 -9.48 1.75 4.10
CA VAL A 106 -8.27 1.34 4.84
C VAL A 106 -8.61 0.90 6.25
N ARG A 107 -8.04 -0.24 6.65
CA ARG A 107 -8.11 -0.76 8.02
C ARG A 107 -6.70 -1.04 8.52
N PHE A 108 -6.29 -0.33 9.57
CA PHE A 108 -5.02 -0.60 10.23
C PHE A 108 -5.15 -1.73 11.25
N GLY A 109 -4.20 -2.66 11.20
CA GLY A 109 -4.21 -3.89 11.97
C GLY A 109 -4.89 -5.04 11.24
N PHE A 110 -4.46 -6.26 11.56
CA PHE A 110 -5.09 -7.46 11.01
C PHE A 110 -6.40 -7.75 11.76
N PRO A 111 -7.53 -7.93 11.06
CA PRO A 111 -8.78 -8.18 11.71
C PRO A 111 -8.88 -9.64 12.18
N SER A 112 -9.66 -9.90 13.23
CA SER A 112 -9.96 -11.27 13.69
C SER A 112 -10.93 -11.99 12.76
N GLU A 113 -11.76 -11.24 12.04
CA GLU A 113 -12.72 -11.72 11.04
C GLU A 113 -12.66 -10.83 9.81
N MET A 114 -12.84 -11.39 8.61
CA MET A 114 -12.80 -10.60 7.39
C MET A 114 -13.96 -9.59 7.38
N PRO A 115 -13.71 -8.31 7.04
CA PRO A 115 -14.76 -7.31 7.00
C PRO A 115 -15.76 -7.65 5.89
N ALA A 116 -17.04 -7.35 6.13
CA ALA A 116 -18.00 -7.27 5.03
C ALA A 116 -17.52 -6.18 4.06
N LEU A 117 -17.39 -6.53 2.79
CA LEU A 117 -16.99 -5.61 1.74
C LEU A 117 -18.24 -5.10 1.05
N GLU A 118 -18.37 -3.77 1.00
CA GLU A 118 -19.31 -3.12 0.11
C GLU A 118 -18.64 -2.92 -1.25
N ASN A 119 -19.42 -2.98 -2.32
CA ASN A 119 -18.91 -2.59 -3.63
C ASN A 119 -18.79 -1.06 -3.64
N LEU A 120 -17.56 -0.56 -3.51
CA LEU A 120 -17.31 0.87 -3.38
C LEU A 120 -16.99 1.49 -4.74
N ASP A 121 -17.74 2.53 -5.10
CA ASP A 121 -17.53 3.32 -6.32
C ASP A 121 -16.15 3.99 -6.36
N GLY A 122 -15.68 4.31 -7.57
CA GLY A 122 -14.42 5.04 -7.75
C GLY A 122 -13.18 4.16 -7.87
N ARG A 123 -13.33 2.87 -8.23
CA ARG A 123 -12.20 1.95 -8.51
C ARG A 123 -11.12 2.57 -9.41
N TYR A 124 -11.53 3.33 -10.42
CA TYR A 124 -10.63 3.98 -11.39
C TYR A 124 -10.64 5.51 -11.30
N ALA A 125 -11.01 6.07 -10.14
CA ALA A 125 -11.13 7.53 -9.98
C ALA A 125 -9.74 8.20 -10.01
N VAL A 126 -9.38 8.77 -11.16
CA VAL A 126 -8.10 9.47 -11.37
C VAL A 126 -8.02 10.70 -10.47
N GLU A 127 -9.13 11.39 -10.25
CA GLU A 127 -9.20 12.56 -9.38
C GLU A 127 -8.89 12.21 -7.93
N ALA A 128 -9.37 11.06 -7.45
CA ALA A 128 -9.05 10.56 -6.11
C ALA A 128 -7.57 10.19 -5.99
N PHE A 129 -7.00 9.58 -7.04
CA PHE A 129 -5.56 9.32 -7.10
C PHE A 129 -4.75 10.61 -7.01
N ASP A 130 -5.08 11.63 -7.80
CA ASP A 130 -4.38 12.91 -7.81
C ASP A 130 -4.48 13.63 -6.45
N GLN A 131 -5.66 13.62 -5.82
CA GLN A 131 -5.87 14.19 -4.47
C GLN A 131 -5.03 13.47 -3.41
N MET A 132 -4.98 12.13 -3.47
CA MET A 132 -4.18 11.33 -2.55
C MET A 132 -2.70 11.71 -2.69
N ILE A 133 -2.16 11.75 -3.91
CA ILE A 133 -0.77 12.09 -4.16
C ILE A 133 -0.46 13.51 -3.69
N ALA A 134 -1.34 14.49 -3.97
CA ALA A 134 -1.17 15.86 -3.48
C ALA A 134 -1.11 15.95 -1.95
N SER A 135 -1.89 15.12 -1.23
CA SER A 135 -1.90 15.12 0.23
C SER A 135 -0.61 14.59 0.86
N LEU A 136 0.15 13.75 0.15
CA LEU A 136 1.45 13.23 0.61
C LEU A 136 2.57 14.29 0.53
N HIS A 137 2.39 15.33 -0.28
CA HIS A 137 3.37 16.41 -0.44
C HIS A 137 3.10 17.62 0.47
N ALA A 138 1.93 17.69 1.12
CA ALA A 138 1.53 18.84 1.94
C ALA A 138 2.12 18.85 3.36
N GLU A 139 2.85 17.79 3.74
CA GLU A 139 3.44 17.63 5.08
C GLU A 139 4.97 17.88 5.11
N LEU A 140 5.54 18.55 4.08
CA LEU A 140 6.94 18.97 4.02
C LEU A 140 7.11 20.48 4.13
#